data_AF-A0A9P0VRC9-F1
#
_entry.id   AF-A0A9P0VRC9-F1
#
_cell.length_a   1.000
_cell.length_b   1.000
_cell.length_c   1.000
_cell.angle_alpha   90.00
_cell.angle_beta   90.00
_cell.angle_gamma   90.00
#
_symmetry.space_group_name_H-M   'P 1'
#
loop_
_entity.id
_entity.type
_entity.pdbx_description
1 polymer ?
#
loop_
_entity_poly.entity_id
_entity_poly.type
_entity_poly.pdbx_seq_one_letter_code
_entity_poly.pdbx_strand_id
1 'polypeptide(L)'
;MAKIAELESAEKEKMKDKVNKILKHGCNVFINRQLIYNYPEQLFADAGIMAIEHADFDGIERLALVTGGEIVSTFDAPETVRLGKCDLIEQVMIGEDILLRFSGVLLGEACTIIIRGATQQIVDEAERSLHDALCVLTATVKESRIICGGGCAETAMAVAVTKAAATTPGKEAIAMEAFTRALLQLPTIIADNAGLRLCSTGERTKGCPQRRQYTTGLNMDKGELADLQAQGVTESIRGERQVLQSAVEAAEMILRVDDIIKAAPRRRTEDRGFC
;
A
#
# COMPACT_ATOMS: atom_id res chain seq x y z
N MET A 1 28.04 -37.71 32.34
CA MET A 1 29.25 -37.25 31.63
C MET A 1 29.37 -37.92 30.26
N ALA A 2 29.60 -39.24 30.14
CA ALA A 2 29.76 -39.92 28.83
C ALA A 2 28.55 -39.77 27.88
N LYS A 3 27.32 -40.02 28.37
CA LYS A 3 26.09 -39.88 27.56
C LYS A 3 25.84 -38.46 27.03
N ILE A 4 26.29 -37.43 27.75
CA ILE A 4 26.12 -36.03 27.35
C ILE A 4 27.10 -35.69 26.22
N ALA A 5 28.35 -36.14 26.32
CA ALA A 5 29.35 -35.97 25.26
C ALA A 5 28.98 -36.73 23.96
N GLU A 6 28.38 -37.92 24.08
CA GLU A 6 27.83 -38.67 22.94
C GLU A 6 26.65 -37.93 22.30
N LEU A 7 25.77 -37.30 23.08
CA LEU A 7 24.68 -36.47 22.58
C LEU A 7 25.20 -35.23 21.84
N GLU A 8 26.18 -34.52 22.41
CA GLU A 8 26.77 -33.32 21.80
C GLU A 8 27.48 -33.63 20.48
N SER A 9 28.20 -34.75 20.40
CA SER A 9 28.85 -35.18 19.16
C SER A 9 27.83 -35.59 18.09
N ALA A 10 26.78 -36.31 18.47
CA ALA A 10 25.68 -36.67 17.56
C ALA A 10 24.91 -35.42 17.05
N GLU A 11 24.74 -34.38 17.86
CA GLU A 11 24.14 -33.12 17.42
C GLU A 11 25.02 -32.37 16.42
N LYS A 12 26.34 -32.29 16.68
CA LYS A 12 27.29 -31.67 15.74
C LYS A 12 27.34 -32.40 14.40
N GLU A 13 27.29 -33.73 14.43
CA GLU A 13 27.27 -34.53 13.20
C GLU A 13 25.99 -34.29 12.40
N LYS A 14 24.82 -34.26 13.05
CA LYS A 14 23.55 -33.89 12.40
C LYS A 14 23.57 -32.48 11.80
N MET A 15 24.20 -31.52 12.48
CA MET A 15 24.37 -30.16 11.95
C MET A 15 25.27 -30.16 10.72
N LYS A 16 26.39 -30.88 10.77
CA LYS A 16 27.32 -31.02 9.65
C LYS A 16 26.66 -31.68 8.45
N ASP A 17 25.84 -32.72 8.67
CA ASP A 17 25.08 -33.38 7.62
C ASP A 17 24.09 -32.43 6.92
N LYS A 18 23.41 -31.58 7.69
CA LYS A 18 22.52 -30.55 7.13
C LYS A 18 23.29 -29.53 6.29
N VAL A 19 24.44 -29.06 6.78
CA VAL A 19 25.29 -28.14 6.02
C VAL A 19 25.76 -28.81 4.74
N ASN A 20 26.23 -30.06 4.80
CA ASN A 20 26.64 -30.82 3.61
C ASN A 20 25.52 -30.98 2.59
N LYS A 21 24.26 -31.13 3.03
CA LYS A 21 23.10 -31.13 2.12
C LYS A 21 22.96 -29.79 1.42
N ILE A 22 23.09 -28.67 2.14
CA ILE A 22 23.02 -27.31 1.58
C ILE A 22 24.18 -27.06 0.59
N LEU A 23 25.40 -27.49 0.93
CA LEU A 23 26.56 -27.39 0.05
C LEU A 23 26.36 -28.10 -1.30
N LYS A 24 25.62 -29.22 -1.32
CA LYS A 24 25.32 -29.96 -2.56
C LYS A 24 24.43 -29.16 -3.54
N HIS A 25 23.69 -28.15 -3.08
CA HIS A 25 22.92 -27.27 -3.98
C HIS A 25 23.83 -26.32 -4.77
N GLY A 26 25.08 -26.09 -4.32
CA GLY A 26 26.02 -25.21 -5.02
C GLY A 26 25.68 -23.71 -4.90
N CYS A 27 25.06 -23.29 -3.80
CA CYS A 27 24.69 -21.90 -3.55
C CYS A 27 25.90 -21.06 -3.10
N ASN A 28 26.01 -19.82 -3.56
CA ASN A 28 27.00 -18.85 -3.05
C ASN A 28 26.52 -18.10 -1.80
N VAL A 29 25.20 -17.89 -1.70
CA VAL A 29 24.56 -17.19 -0.58
C VAL A 29 23.41 -18.06 -0.08
N PHE A 30 23.35 -18.26 1.23
CA PHE A 30 22.29 -18.97 1.91
C PHE A 30 21.52 -18.01 2.82
N ILE A 31 20.22 -17.90 2.60
CA ILE A 31 19.34 -17.01 3.38
C ILE A 31 18.41 -17.89 4.22
N ASN A 32 18.43 -17.69 5.54
CA ASN A 32 17.55 -18.38 6.46
C ASN A 32 16.68 -17.38 7.24
N ARG A 33 15.43 -17.77 7.46
CA ARG A 33 14.50 -17.02 8.30
C ARG A 33 14.88 -17.08 9.78
N GLN A 34 15.42 -18.21 10.21
CA GLN A 34 15.83 -18.44 11.59
C GLN A 34 17.31 -18.11 11.79
N LEU A 35 17.68 -17.95 13.06
CA LEU A 35 19.08 -17.82 13.47
C LEU A 35 19.87 -19.07 13.06
N ILE A 36 21.13 -18.87 12.68
CA ILE A 36 22.08 -19.93 12.35
C ILE A 36 23.07 -20.00 13.50
N TYR A 37 23.32 -21.21 14.03
CA TYR A 37 24.30 -21.38 15.09
C TYR A 37 25.74 -21.19 14.55
N ASN A 38 26.65 -20.76 15.43
CA ASN A 38 28.05 -20.47 15.08
C ASN A 38 28.78 -21.65 14.40
N TYR A 39 28.48 -22.91 14.78
CA TYR A 39 29.16 -24.07 14.21
C TYR A 39 28.80 -24.29 12.73
N PRO A 40 27.51 -24.36 12.33
CA PRO A 40 27.11 -24.29 10.93
C PRO A 40 27.64 -23.06 10.17
N GLU A 41 27.64 -21.89 10.80
CA GLU A 41 28.11 -20.65 10.18
C GLU A 41 29.60 -20.72 9.80
N GLN A 42 30.44 -21.25 10.70
CA GLN A 42 31.85 -21.51 10.42
C GLN A 42 32.02 -22.48 9.24
N LEU A 43 31.21 -23.54 9.17
CA LEU A 43 31.26 -24.49 8.05
C LEU A 43 30.85 -23.84 6.72
N PHE A 44 29.91 -22.88 6.73
CA PHE A 44 29.57 -22.11 5.54
C PHE A 44 30.72 -21.17 5.14
N ALA A 45 31.34 -20.50 6.10
CA ALA A 45 32.49 -19.62 5.85
C ALA A 45 33.69 -20.38 5.27
N ASP A 46 34.01 -21.57 5.82
CA ASP A 46 35.07 -22.46 5.32
C ASP A 46 34.78 -22.93 3.88
N ALA A 47 33.51 -23.10 3.53
CA ALA A 47 33.06 -23.45 2.18
C ALA A 47 32.95 -22.24 1.23
N GLY A 48 33.19 -21.02 1.71
CA GLY A 48 33.06 -19.78 0.93
C GLY A 48 31.62 -19.36 0.63
N ILE A 49 30.65 -19.79 1.45
CA ILE A 49 29.23 -19.42 1.33
C ILE A 49 28.89 -18.32 2.33
N MET A 50 28.26 -17.25 1.86
CA MET A 50 27.72 -16.20 2.72
C MET A 50 26.40 -16.65 3.33
N ALA A 51 26.31 -16.68 4.66
CA ALA A 51 25.07 -16.96 5.38
C ALA A 51 24.40 -15.65 5.82
N ILE A 52 23.12 -15.49 5.48
CA ILE A 52 22.26 -14.40 5.94
C ILE A 52 21.22 -15.04 6.84
N GLU A 53 21.20 -14.65 8.11
CA GLU A 53 20.26 -15.14 9.09
C GLU A 53 19.19 -14.10 9.44
N HIS A 54 18.17 -14.54 10.17
CA HIS A 54 17.09 -13.69 10.69
C HIS A 54 16.39 -12.83 9.62
N ALA A 55 16.24 -13.35 8.40
CA ALA A 55 15.55 -12.64 7.34
C ALA A 55 14.03 -12.62 7.57
N ASP A 56 13.43 -11.44 7.37
CA ASP A 56 11.98 -11.24 7.49
C ASP A 56 11.19 -12.04 6.45
N PHE A 57 9.97 -12.45 6.81
CA PHE A 57 9.10 -13.23 5.93
C PHE A 57 8.82 -12.51 4.61
N ASP A 58 8.35 -11.26 4.69
CA ASP A 58 8.06 -10.43 3.52
C ASP A 58 9.32 -10.15 2.69
N GLY A 59 10.48 -10.04 3.36
CA GLY A 59 11.78 -9.86 2.71
C GLY A 59 12.17 -11.05 1.84
N ILE A 60 12.00 -12.27 2.37
CA ILE A 60 12.30 -13.52 1.63
C ILE A 60 11.36 -13.69 0.44
N GLU A 61 10.06 -13.43 0.60
CA GLU A 61 9.10 -13.50 -0.51
C GLU A 61 9.44 -12.52 -1.63
N ARG A 62 9.77 -11.27 -1.28
CA ARG A 62 10.21 -10.26 -2.27
C ARG A 62 11.50 -10.68 -2.97
N LEU A 63 12.47 -11.21 -2.23
CA LEU A 63 13.73 -11.70 -2.82
C LEU A 63 13.49 -12.89 -3.76
N ALA A 64 12.58 -13.80 -3.42
CA ALA A 64 12.21 -14.92 -4.27
C ALA A 64 11.60 -14.42 -5.60
N LEU A 65 10.67 -13.47 -5.55
CA LEU A 65 10.07 -12.85 -6.75
C LEU A 65 11.11 -12.12 -7.62
N VAL A 66 12.06 -11.42 -7.00
CA VAL A 66 13.05 -10.60 -7.69
C VAL A 66 14.17 -11.45 -8.33
N THR A 67 14.65 -12.46 -7.61
CA THR A 67 15.74 -13.33 -8.05
C THR A 67 15.27 -14.55 -8.86
N GLY A 68 13.98 -14.88 -8.76
CA GLY A 68 13.37 -16.07 -9.37
C GLY A 68 13.72 -17.38 -8.67
N GLY A 69 14.20 -17.29 -7.43
CA GLY A 69 14.48 -18.44 -6.58
C GLY A 69 13.21 -18.96 -5.91
N GLU A 70 13.18 -20.27 -5.65
CA GLU A 70 12.08 -20.90 -4.91
C GLU A 70 12.40 -20.99 -3.42
N ILE A 71 11.41 -20.71 -2.57
CA ILE A 71 11.55 -20.83 -1.12
C ILE A 71 11.33 -22.30 -0.74
N VAL A 72 12.32 -22.91 -0.10
CA VAL A 72 12.30 -24.34 0.23
C VAL A 72 12.34 -24.54 1.74
N SER A 73 11.57 -25.50 2.25
CA SER A 73 11.52 -25.87 3.67
C SER A 73 12.45 -27.04 4.03
N THR A 74 12.85 -27.86 3.06
CA THR A 74 13.70 -29.03 3.23
C THR A 74 14.92 -28.99 2.29
N PHE A 75 16.01 -29.66 2.69
CA PHE A 75 17.30 -29.58 1.96
C PHE A 75 17.63 -30.84 1.15
N ASP A 76 16.72 -31.82 1.10
CA ASP A 76 17.02 -33.18 0.64
C ASP A 76 17.08 -33.35 -0.89
N ALA A 77 16.33 -32.54 -1.63
CA ALA A 77 16.18 -32.66 -3.08
C ALA A 77 16.79 -31.45 -3.82
N PRO A 78 18.08 -31.46 -4.14
CA PRO A 78 18.73 -30.34 -4.83
C PRO A 78 18.30 -30.17 -6.29
N GLU A 79 17.91 -31.26 -6.96
CA GLU A 79 17.59 -31.24 -8.39
C GLU A 79 16.26 -30.52 -8.70
N THR A 80 15.37 -30.42 -7.71
CA THR A 80 14.05 -29.79 -7.87
C THR A 80 14.06 -28.30 -7.53
N VAL A 81 15.13 -27.76 -6.98
CA VAL A 81 15.17 -26.40 -6.45
C VAL A 81 15.73 -25.43 -7.48
N ARG A 82 14.94 -24.41 -7.80
CA ARG A 82 15.41 -23.30 -8.62
C ARG A 82 16.15 -22.28 -7.75
N LEU A 83 17.44 -22.12 -7.99
CA LEU A 83 18.25 -21.08 -7.36
C LEU A 83 18.00 -19.72 -8.00
N GLY A 84 17.88 -18.69 -7.16
CA GLY A 84 17.80 -17.30 -7.60
C GLY A 84 19.13 -16.80 -8.16
N LYS A 85 19.08 -15.82 -9.06
CA LYS A 85 20.26 -15.16 -9.63
C LYS A 85 20.26 -13.66 -9.33
N CYS A 86 21.43 -13.14 -8.99
CA CYS A 86 21.70 -11.73 -8.71
C CYS A 86 23.13 -11.41 -9.17
N ASP A 87 23.34 -10.24 -9.78
CA ASP A 87 24.65 -9.86 -10.30
C ASP A 87 25.60 -9.38 -9.19
N LEU A 88 25.09 -8.63 -8.21
CA LEU A 88 25.88 -8.05 -7.14
C LEU A 88 25.13 -8.06 -5.81
N ILE A 89 25.80 -8.56 -4.78
CA ILE A 89 25.35 -8.47 -3.38
C ILE A 89 26.41 -7.69 -2.63
N GLU A 90 26.01 -6.58 -2.04
CA GLU A 90 26.93 -5.72 -1.29
C GLU A 90 26.29 -5.23 0.01
N GLN A 91 27.14 -4.95 0.98
CA GLN A 91 26.74 -4.39 2.25
C GLN A 91 26.89 -2.86 2.17
N VAL A 92 25.77 -2.15 2.23
CA VAL A 92 25.73 -0.68 2.14
C VAL A 92 25.34 -0.12 3.50
N MET A 93 26.13 0.82 4.00
CA MET A 93 25.78 1.61 5.17
C MET A 93 24.89 2.79 4.75
N ILE A 94 23.70 2.87 5.32
CA ILE A 94 22.74 3.94 5.03
C ILE A 94 22.32 4.57 6.37
N GLY A 95 22.85 5.76 6.64
CA GLY A 95 22.70 6.37 7.96
C GLY A 95 23.57 5.65 8.97
N GLU A 96 22.96 5.10 10.01
CA GLU A 96 23.64 4.32 11.06
C GLU A 96 23.47 2.80 10.84
N ASP A 97 22.53 2.40 9.98
CA ASP A 97 22.20 1.00 9.73
C ASP A 97 22.99 0.44 8.56
N ILE A 98 23.27 -0.87 8.65
CA ILE A 98 23.96 -1.62 7.63
C ILE A 98 22.96 -2.55 6.95
N LEU A 99 22.77 -2.35 5.64
CA LEU A 99 21.79 -3.07 4.83
C LEU A 99 22.48 -3.88 3.74
N LEU A 100 21.85 -4.99 3.35
CA LEU A 100 22.30 -5.79 2.21
C LEU A 100 21.54 -5.37 0.96
N ARG A 101 22.26 -4.92 -0.06
CA ARG A 101 21.71 -4.52 -1.36
C ARG A 101 21.96 -5.63 -2.38
N PHE A 102 20.87 -6.11 -2.96
CA PHE A 102 20.86 -7.03 -4.09
C PHE A 102 20.62 -6.20 -5.37
N SER A 103 21.60 -6.18 -6.29
CA SER A 103 21.57 -5.42 -7.54
C SER A 103 21.74 -6.33 -8.75
N GLY A 104 21.11 -5.97 -9.88
CA GLY A 104 21.19 -6.77 -11.11
C GLY A 104 20.36 -8.04 -11.01
N VAL A 105 19.05 -7.84 -10.93
CA VAL A 105 18.06 -8.88 -10.67
C VAL A 105 17.25 -9.14 -11.93
N LEU A 106 16.94 -10.41 -12.19
CA LEU A 106 16.50 -10.87 -13.51
C LEU A 106 15.02 -10.57 -13.79
N LEU A 107 14.16 -10.70 -12.77
CA LEU A 107 12.70 -10.60 -12.92
C LEU A 107 12.17 -9.19 -12.60
N GLY A 108 12.86 -8.43 -11.75
CA GLY A 108 12.53 -7.02 -11.47
C GLY A 108 11.11 -6.77 -10.93
N GLU A 109 10.43 -7.80 -10.42
CA GLU A 109 9.02 -7.75 -10.01
C GLU A 109 8.78 -7.00 -8.69
N ALA A 110 9.82 -6.80 -7.88
CA ALA A 110 9.76 -5.95 -6.69
C ALA A 110 10.92 -4.94 -6.68
N CYS A 111 10.64 -3.77 -6.12
CA CYS A 111 11.60 -2.70 -5.93
C CYS A 111 11.54 -2.19 -4.49
N THR A 112 12.71 -1.81 -3.95
CA THR A 112 12.82 -1.18 -2.64
C THR A 112 13.14 0.30 -2.83
N ILE A 113 12.36 1.18 -2.20
CA ILE A 113 12.58 2.62 -2.20
C ILE A 113 13.10 3.02 -0.83
N ILE A 114 14.26 3.67 -0.79
CA ILE A 114 14.89 4.11 0.46
C ILE A 114 14.55 5.57 0.67
N ILE A 115 13.73 5.85 1.68
CA ILE A 115 13.35 7.20 2.07
C ILE A 115 14.28 7.66 3.19
N ARG A 116 14.84 8.86 3.06
CA ARG A 116 15.66 9.49 4.08
C ARG A 116 15.07 10.85 4.44
N GLY A 117 14.97 11.14 5.73
CA GLY A 117 14.44 12.39 6.25
C GLY A 117 15.19 12.83 7.50
N ALA A 118 15.06 14.10 7.84
CA ALA A 118 15.72 14.67 9.03
C ALA A 118 15.03 14.22 10.35
N THR A 119 13.74 13.93 10.30
CA THR A 119 12.93 13.47 11.44
C THR A 119 12.03 12.31 11.00
N GLN A 120 11.65 11.43 11.94
CA GLN A 120 10.74 10.32 11.66
C GLN A 120 9.41 10.79 11.06
N GLN A 121 8.87 11.91 11.57
CA GLN A 121 7.62 12.49 11.05
C GLN A 121 7.68 12.84 9.56
N ILE A 122 8.83 13.32 9.06
CA ILE A 122 9.01 13.62 7.63
C ILE A 122 9.11 12.32 6.82
N VAL A 123 9.74 11.29 7.37
CA VAL A 123 9.85 9.98 6.72
C VAL A 123 8.47 9.33 6.62
N ASP A 124 7.70 9.34 7.70
CA ASP A 124 6.35 8.76 7.74
C ASP A 124 5.41 9.47 6.73
N GLU A 125 5.48 10.79 6.65
CA GLU A 125 4.69 11.56 5.69
C GLU A 125 5.13 11.32 4.24
N ALA A 126 6.45 11.18 4.01
CA ALA A 126 6.99 10.84 2.70
C ALA A 126 6.60 9.42 2.27
N GLU A 127 6.64 8.44 3.18
CA GLU A 127 6.18 7.07 2.94
C GLU A 127 4.71 7.06 2.55
N ARG A 128 3.87 7.74 3.34
CA ARG A 128 2.44 7.86 3.07
C ARG A 128 2.17 8.52 1.71
N SER A 129 2.82 9.64 1.42
CA SER A 129 2.67 10.36 0.16
C SER A 129 3.07 9.49 -1.05
N LEU A 130 4.15 8.71 -0.90
CA LEU A 130 4.65 7.84 -1.96
C LEU A 130 3.73 6.63 -2.17
N HIS A 131 3.19 6.08 -1.08
CA HIS A 131 2.17 5.03 -1.14
C HIS A 131 0.91 5.50 -1.88
N ASP A 132 0.41 6.69 -1.55
CA ASP A 132 -0.77 7.28 -2.21
C ASP A 132 -0.51 7.48 -3.71
N ALA A 133 0.67 8.00 -4.08
CA ALA A 133 1.06 8.17 -5.48
C ALA A 133 1.12 6.83 -6.23
N LEU A 134 1.70 5.79 -5.64
CA LEU A 134 1.75 4.44 -6.24
C LEU A 134 0.36 3.82 -6.40
N CYS A 135 -0.54 4.05 -5.44
CA CYS A 135 -1.93 3.61 -5.53
C CYS A 135 -2.67 4.27 -6.70
N VAL A 136 -2.51 5.59 -6.88
CA VAL A 136 -3.10 6.33 -8.01
C VAL A 136 -2.52 5.86 -9.34
N LEU A 137 -1.21 5.66 -9.43
CA LEU A 137 -0.56 5.14 -10.63
C LEU A 137 -1.07 3.73 -10.96
N THR A 138 -1.19 2.85 -9.97
CA THR A 138 -1.70 1.49 -10.16
C THR A 138 -3.15 1.50 -10.66
N ALA A 139 -4.00 2.36 -10.10
CA ALA A 139 -5.37 2.52 -10.57
C ALA A 139 -5.43 3.04 -12.01
N THR A 140 -4.56 4.00 -12.36
CA THR A 140 -4.48 4.62 -13.68
C THR A 140 -3.90 3.68 -14.74
N VAL A 141 -2.95 2.81 -14.39
CA VAL A 141 -2.43 1.77 -15.27
C VAL A 141 -3.51 0.72 -15.57
N LYS A 142 -4.33 0.35 -14.57
CA LYS A 142 -5.46 -0.57 -14.77
C LYS A 142 -6.59 0.06 -15.59
N GLU A 143 -6.82 1.36 -15.42
CA GLU A 143 -7.84 2.11 -16.15
C GLU A 143 -7.32 3.50 -16.54
N SER A 144 -7.00 3.68 -17.82
CA SER A 144 -6.34 4.88 -18.36
C SER A 144 -7.26 6.10 -18.51
N ARG A 145 -8.52 6.00 -18.09
CA ARG A 145 -9.49 7.09 -18.18
C ARG A 145 -9.25 8.07 -17.03
N ILE A 146 -9.08 9.33 -17.38
CA ILE A 146 -8.79 10.42 -16.45
C ILE A 146 -9.88 11.47 -16.48
N ILE A 147 -10.03 12.17 -15.37
CA ILE A 147 -10.90 13.32 -15.19
C ILE A 147 -10.10 14.49 -14.61
N CYS A 148 -10.64 15.71 -14.70
CA CYS A 148 -10.01 16.87 -14.07
C CYS A 148 -10.34 16.86 -12.57
N GLY A 149 -9.30 17.01 -11.75
CA GLY A 149 -9.43 16.99 -10.30
C GLY A 149 -9.87 18.33 -9.70
N GLY A 150 -9.48 18.59 -8.45
CA GLY A 150 -9.62 19.93 -7.82
C GLY A 150 -11.07 20.41 -7.70
N GLY A 151 -12.00 19.50 -7.44
CA GLY A 151 -13.42 19.80 -7.29
C GLY A 151 -14.18 19.99 -8.61
N CYS A 152 -13.53 19.81 -9.75
CA CYS A 152 -14.11 20.00 -11.07
C CYS A 152 -15.13 18.91 -11.40
N ALA A 153 -14.80 17.65 -11.12
CA ALA A 153 -15.66 16.50 -11.40
C ALA A 153 -16.98 16.61 -10.60
N GLU A 154 -16.89 16.95 -9.33
CA GLU A 154 -18.00 17.06 -8.39
C GLU A 154 -18.91 18.24 -8.74
N THR A 155 -18.31 19.36 -9.14
CA THR A 155 -19.07 20.51 -9.65
C THR A 155 -19.81 20.16 -10.94
N ALA A 156 -19.16 19.43 -11.86
CA ALA A 156 -19.80 19.00 -13.10
C ALA A 156 -20.97 18.02 -12.83
N MET A 157 -20.78 17.07 -11.90
CA MET A 157 -21.84 16.17 -11.44
C MET A 157 -23.00 16.93 -10.81
N ALA A 158 -22.71 17.92 -9.94
CA ALA A 158 -23.72 18.77 -9.32
C ALA A 158 -24.57 19.52 -10.36
N VAL A 159 -23.95 20.08 -11.41
CA VAL A 159 -24.67 20.75 -12.50
C VAL A 159 -25.57 19.77 -13.25
N ALA A 160 -25.10 18.55 -13.51
CA ALA A 160 -25.90 17.52 -14.18
C ALA A 160 -27.12 17.09 -13.34
N VAL A 161 -26.92 16.84 -12.05
CA VAL A 161 -27.99 16.49 -11.11
C VAL A 161 -29.00 17.62 -10.96
N THR A 162 -28.55 18.88 -10.91
CA THR A 162 -29.43 20.06 -10.86
C THR A 162 -30.35 20.13 -12.08
N LYS A 163 -29.81 19.89 -13.29
CA LYS A 163 -30.61 19.86 -14.53
C LYS A 163 -31.65 18.75 -14.52
N ALA A 164 -31.29 17.57 -14.01
CA ALA A 164 -32.21 16.46 -13.88
C ALA A 164 -33.30 16.74 -12.82
N ALA A 165 -32.93 17.35 -11.69
CA ALA A 165 -33.87 17.74 -10.64
C ALA A 165 -34.95 18.70 -11.15
N ALA A 166 -34.61 19.62 -12.04
CA ALA A 166 -35.57 20.56 -12.66
C ALA A 166 -36.62 19.86 -13.56
N THR A 167 -36.31 18.67 -14.09
CA THR A 167 -37.25 17.88 -14.91
C THR A 167 -38.06 16.88 -14.10
N THR A 168 -37.59 16.51 -12.90
CA THR A 168 -38.24 15.51 -12.04
C THR A 168 -39.33 16.17 -11.19
N PRO A 169 -40.59 15.70 -11.21
CA PRO A 169 -41.64 16.26 -10.37
C PRO A 169 -41.62 15.69 -8.95
N GLY A 170 -42.04 16.49 -7.97
CA GLY A 170 -42.38 16.03 -6.63
C GLY A 170 -41.20 15.96 -5.65
N LYS A 171 -41.28 15.03 -4.69
CA LYS A 171 -40.34 14.93 -3.55
C LYS A 171 -38.94 14.46 -3.97
N GLU A 172 -38.83 13.73 -5.07
CA GLU A 172 -37.56 13.26 -5.61
C GLU A 172 -36.65 14.43 -6.02
N ALA A 173 -37.22 15.51 -6.57
CA ALA A 173 -36.47 16.71 -6.92
C ALA A 173 -35.74 17.31 -5.71
N ILE A 174 -36.41 17.36 -4.54
CA ILE A 174 -35.84 17.89 -3.29
C ILE A 174 -34.66 17.02 -2.84
N ALA A 175 -34.77 15.69 -2.98
CA ALA A 175 -33.68 14.77 -2.66
C ALA A 175 -32.49 14.95 -3.61
N MET A 176 -32.74 15.14 -4.92
CA MET A 176 -31.69 15.42 -5.91
C MET A 176 -31.00 16.77 -5.66
N GLU A 177 -31.73 17.80 -5.24
CA GLU A 177 -31.16 19.08 -4.82
C GLU A 177 -30.30 18.94 -3.55
N ALA A 178 -30.74 18.13 -2.58
CA ALA A 178 -29.93 17.82 -1.40
C ALA A 178 -28.63 17.09 -1.78
N PHE A 179 -28.71 16.12 -2.69
CA PHE A 179 -27.54 15.41 -3.22
C PHE A 179 -26.57 16.34 -3.96
N THR A 180 -27.11 17.29 -4.74
CA THR A 180 -26.32 18.34 -5.41
C THR A 180 -25.53 19.17 -4.40
N ARG A 181 -26.16 19.58 -3.28
CA ARG A 181 -25.47 20.32 -2.21
C ARG A 181 -24.40 19.47 -1.54
N ALA A 182 -24.62 18.17 -1.38
CA ALA A 182 -23.63 17.25 -0.84
C ALA A 182 -22.40 17.12 -1.74
N LEU A 183 -22.59 16.98 -3.07
CA LEU A 183 -21.47 16.98 -4.03
C LEU A 183 -20.64 18.26 -3.96
N LEU A 184 -21.28 19.41 -3.79
CA LEU A 184 -20.58 20.70 -3.65
C LEU A 184 -19.84 20.87 -2.31
N GLN A 185 -20.05 19.98 -1.32
CA GLN A 185 -19.28 20.03 -0.07
C GLN A 185 -17.81 19.71 -0.30
N LEU A 186 -17.47 18.79 -1.21
CA LEU A 186 -16.07 18.42 -1.47
C LEU A 186 -15.22 19.61 -1.93
N PRO A 187 -15.57 20.35 -3.00
CA PRO A 187 -14.83 21.56 -3.36
C PRO A 187 -14.89 22.64 -2.27
N THR A 188 -15.96 22.68 -1.47
CA THR A 188 -16.08 23.62 -0.34
C THR A 188 -15.07 23.30 0.76
N ILE A 189 -14.92 22.04 1.12
CA ILE A 189 -13.96 21.63 2.15
C ILE A 189 -12.53 21.83 1.64
N ILE A 190 -12.25 21.56 0.36
CA ILE A 190 -10.92 21.78 -0.23
C ILE A 190 -10.52 23.25 -0.13
N ALA A 191 -11.39 24.19 -0.52
CA ALA A 191 -11.02 25.60 -0.44
C ALA A 191 -11.04 26.14 1.01
N ASP A 192 -11.91 25.65 1.89
CA ASP A 192 -11.86 26.01 3.31
C ASP A 192 -10.53 25.57 3.95
N ASN A 193 -10.05 24.35 3.62
CA ASN A 193 -8.73 23.86 4.05
C ASN A 193 -7.58 24.70 3.46
N ALA A 194 -7.78 25.30 2.28
CA ALA A 194 -6.84 26.23 1.66
C ALA A 194 -6.90 27.64 2.25
N GLY A 195 -7.85 27.95 3.13
CA GLY A 195 -8.13 29.31 3.60
C GLY A 195 -8.77 30.22 2.55
N LEU A 196 -9.30 29.65 1.46
CA LEU A 196 -9.96 30.36 0.37
C LEU A 196 -11.46 30.48 0.65
N ARG A 197 -12.00 31.71 0.65
CA ARG A 197 -13.45 31.90 0.83
C ARG A 197 -14.22 31.55 -0.44
N LEU A 198 -14.95 30.44 -0.39
CA LEU A 198 -15.78 29.87 -1.47
C LEU A 198 -17.04 30.63 -1.87
N CYS A 199 -17.20 31.88 -1.44
CA CYS A 199 -18.38 32.68 -1.82
C CYS A 199 -18.55 32.88 -3.34
N SER A 200 -17.68 32.33 -4.20
CA SER A 200 -17.80 32.49 -5.64
C SER A 200 -17.49 31.27 -6.50
N THR A 201 -17.09 30.12 -5.96
CA THR A 201 -16.63 28.99 -6.80
C THR A 201 -17.80 28.33 -7.55
N GLY A 202 -18.88 27.99 -6.85
CA GLY A 202 -20.08 27.43 -7.49
C GLY A 202 -20.81 28.40 -8.43
N GLU A 203 -20.74 29.71 -8.17
CA GLU A 203 -21.37 30.74 -9.01
C GLU A 203 -20.52 31.11 -10.23
N ARG A 204 -19.19 31.20 -10.09
CA ARG A 204 -18.26 31.49 -11.19
C ARG A 204 -18.17 30.33 -12.18
N THR A 205 -18.26 29.08 -11.73
CA THR A 205 -18.27 27.91 -12.63
C THR A 205 -19.61 27.80 -13.38
N LYS A 206 -20.74 28.22 -12.78
CA LYS A 206 -22.05 28.30 -13.47
C LYS A 206 -22.06 29.33 -14.60
N GLY A 207 -21.29 30.40 -14.49
CA GLY A 207 -21.10 31.41 -15.54
C GLY A 207 -20.15 31.01 -16.68
N CYS A 208 -19.43 29.88 -16.56
CA CYS A 208 -18.50 29.42 -17.59
C CYS A 208 -19.23 28.72 -18.76
N PRO A 209 -18.75 28.88 -20.01
CA PRO A 209 -19.27 28.13 -21.16
C PRO A 209 -19.27 26.62 -20.90
N GLN A 210 -20.30 25.89 -21.35
CA GLN A 210 -20.47 24.45 -21.09
C GLN A 210 -19.21 23.61 -21.35
N ARG A 211 -18.41 23.93 -22.36
CA ARG A 211 -17.15 23.22 -22.65
C ARG A 211 -16.07 23.40 -21.59
N ARG A 212 -16.02 24.56 -20.91
CA ARG A 212 -15.07 24.84 -19.83
C ARG A 212 -15.55 24.33 -18.47
N GLN A 213 -16.82 23.94 -18.33
CA GLN A 213 -17.36 23.44 -17.07
C GLN A 213 -16.72 22.11 -16.62
N TYR A 214 -16.15 21.34 -17.55
CA TYR A 214 -15.50 20.06 -17.27
C TYR A 214 -14.00 20.15 -17.02
N THR A 215 -13.41 21.34 -17.18
CA THR A 215 -11.96 21.56 -17.02
C THR A 215 -11.63 22.64 -16.00
N THR A 216 -12.61 23.43 -15.59
CA THR A 216 -12.43 24.54 -14.64
C THR A 216 -12.62 24.03 -13.22
N GLY A 217 -11.57 24.10 -12.41
CA GLY A 217 -11.62 23.76 -11.00
C GLY A 217 -10.73 24.68 -10.16
N LEU A 218 -10.58 24.34 -8.89
CA LEU A 218 -9.82 25.15 -7.94
C LEU A 218 -8.33 24.85 -8.06
N ASN A 219 -7.53 25.86 -8.41
CA ASN A 219 -6.08 25.76 -8.31
C ASN A 219 -5.64 26.19 -6.89
N MET A 220 -4.97 25.29 -6.19
CA MET A 220 -4.52 25.50 -4.80
C MET A 220 -3.32 26.43 -4.66
N ASP A 221 -2.41 26.44 -5.65
CA ASP A 221 -1.21 27.28 -5.62
C ASP A 221 -1.53 28.77 -5.74
N LYS A 222 -2.50 29.10 -6.61
CA LYS A 222 -2.92 30.48 -6.91
C LYS A 222 -4.15 30.90 -6.12
N GLY A 223 -4.91 29.95 -5.59
CA GLY A 223 -6.17 30.21 -4.91
C GLY A 223 -7.29 30.72 -5.82
N GLU A 224 -7.19 30.45 -7.13
CA GLU A 224 -8.12 30.93 -8.15
C GLU A 224 -8.70 29.78 -8.96
N LEU A 225 -9.84 30.03 -9.61
CA LEU A 225 -10.39 29.11 -10.60
C LEU A 225 -9.52 29.13 -11.86
N ALA A 226 -9.04 27.96 -12.29
CA ALA A 226 -8.21 27.82 -13.47
C ALA A 226 -8.60 26.57 -14.28
N ASP A 227 -8.10 26.52 -15.52
CA ASP A 227 -8.19 25.33 -16.35
C ASP A 227 -7.19 24.28 -15.84
N LEU A 228 -7.71 23.28 -15.13
CA LEU A 228 -6.92 22.22 -14.50
C LEU A 228 -6.35 21.24 -15.52
N GLN A 229 -7.00 21.10 -16.68
CA GLN A 229 -6.48 20.28 -17.77
C GLN A 229 -5.18 20.87 -18.32
N ALA A 230 -5.13 22.20 -18.50
CA ALA A 230 -3.92 22.89 -18.93
C ALA A 230 -2.80 22.83 -17.88
N GLN A 231 -3.14 22.65 -16.60
CA GLN A 231 -2.19 22.53 -15.50
C GLN A 231 -1.76 21.09 -15.22
N GLY A 232 -2.37 20.10 -15.86
CA GLY A 232 -2.06 18.69 -15.67
C GLY A 232 -2.59 18.10 -14.35
N VAL A 233 -3.55 18.75 -13.68
CA VAL A 233 -4.18 18.24 -12.47
C VAL A 233 -5.28 17.25 -12.87
N THR A 234 -4.96 15.97 -12.80
CA THR A 234 -5.85 14.89 -13.26
C THR A 234 -5.99 13.80 -12.22
N GLU A 235 -7.17 13.19 -12.17
CA GLU A 235 -7.51 12.10 -11.28
C GLU A 235 -7.98 10.87 -12.07
N SER A 236 -7.87 9.70 -11.47
CA SER A 236 -8.36 8.46 -12.07
C SER A 236 -9.88 8.38 -11.95
N ILE A 237 -10.58 8.18 -13.07
CA ILE A 237 -12.04 8.01 -13.06
C ILE A 237 -12.48 6.84 -12.17
N ARG A 238 -11.64 5.80 -12.07
CA ARG A 238 -11.91 4.60 -11.29
C ARG A 238 -12.00 4.93 -9.81
N GLY A 239 -11.04 5.73 -9.33
CA GLY A 239 -10.99 6.18 -7.94
C GLY A 239 -12.23 6.98 -7.60
N GLU A 240 -12.53 8.00 -8.41
CA GLU A 240 -13.67 8.89 -8.18
C GLU A 240 -15.01 8.15 -8.19
N ARG A 241 -15.21 7.25 -9.16
CA ARG A 241 -16.41 6.41 -9.22
C ARG A 241 -16.57 5.54 -7.97
N GLN A 242 -15.47 4.94 -7.50
CA GLN A 242 -15.50 4.08 -6.32
C GLN A 242 -15.83 4.89 -5.06
N VAL A 243 -15.26 6.08 -4.91
CA VAL A 243 -15.53 6.99 -3.79
C VAL A 243 -17.01 7.34 -3.74
N LEU A 244 -17.61 7.76 -4.85
CA LEU A 244 -19.03 8.09 -4.92
C LEU A 244 -19.92 6.90 -4.60
N GLN A 245 -19.63 5.74 -5.20
CA GLN A 245 -20.44 4.55 -4.98
C GLN A 245 -20.41 4.11 -3.51
N SER A 246 -19.22 4.00 -2.92
CA SER A 246 -19.07 3.61 -1.53
C SER A 246 -19.67 4.64 -0.56
N ALA A 247 -19.61 5.93 -0.87
CA ALA A 247 -20.25 6.98 -0.07
C ALA A 247 -21.78 6.87 -0.11
N VAL A 248 -22.36 6.62 -1.29
CA VAL A 248 -23.82 6.44 -1.44
C VAL A 248 -24.28 5.17 -0.74
N GLU A 249 -23.59 4.04 -0.90
CA GLU A 249 -23.90 2.78 -0.22
C GLU A 249 -23.85 2.94 1.30
N ALA A 250 -22.84 3.65 1.83
CA ALA A 250 -22.72 3.92 3.26
C ALA A 250 -23.86 4.81 3.78
N ALA A 251 -24.21 5.88 3.05
CA ALA A 251 -25.32 6.75 3.41
C ALA A 251 -26.66 6.00 3.39
N GLU A 252 -26.87 5.17 2.36
CA GLU A 252 -28.07 4.34 2.24
C GLU A 252 -28.19 3.33 3.38
N MET A 253 -27.10 2.66 3.76
CA MET A 253 -27.10 1.74 4.91
C MET A 253 -27.57 2.45 6.18
N ILE A 254 -27.07 3.66 6.46
CA ILE A 254 -27.46 4.43 7.65
C ILE A 254 -28.92 4.86 7.57
N LEU A 255 -29.36 5.38 6.41
CA LEU A 255 -30.74 5.86 6.22
C LEU A 255 -31.79 4.75 6.31
N ARG A 256 -31.40 3.50 6.02
CA ARG A 256 -32.27 2.32 6.12
C ARG A 256 -32.45 1.82 7.55
N VAL A 257 -31.56 2.17 8.48
CA VAL A 257 -31.67 1.75 9.88
C VAL A 257 -32.69 2.65 10.58
N ASP A 258 -33.76 2.02 11.06
CA ASP A 258 -34.83 2.65 11.84
C ASP A 258 -34.50 2.67 13.34
N ASP A 259 -33.96 1.58 13.89
CA ASP A 259 -33.65 1.45 15.31
C ASP A 259 -32.30 0.75 15.60
N ILE A 260 -31.62 1.20 16.66
CA ILE A 260 -30.36 0.60 17.15
C ILE A 260 -30.59 -0.02 18.53
N ILE A 261 -30.65 -1.36 18.59
CA ILE A 261 -30.76 -2.09 19.85
C ILE A 261 -29.36 -2.41 20.38
N LYS A 262 -29.00 -1.83 21.51
CA LYS A 262 -27.73 -2.12 22.20
C LYS A 262 -27.96 -3.16 23.30
N ALA A 263 -27.41 -4.36 23.13
CA ALA A 263 -27.43 -5.39 24.16
C ALA A 263 -26.26 -5.18 25.14
N ALA A 264 -26.54 -5.29 26.44
CA ALA A 264 -25.50 -5.27 27.46
C ALA A 264 -24.59 -6.52 27.31
N PRO A 265 -23.28 -6.39 27.57
CA PRO A 265 -22.36 -7.52 27.50
C PRO A 265 -22.80 -8.62 28.47
N ARG A 266 -22.69 -9.87 28.02
CA ARG A 266 -23.04 -11.04 28.83
C ARG A 266 -22.20 -11.01 30.11
N ARG A 267 -22.85 -10.92 31.28
CA ARG A 267 -22.15 -11.00 32.56
C ARG A 267 -21.41 -12.33 32.61
N ARG A 268 -20.09 -12.29 32.81
CA ARG A 268 -19.30 -13.49 33.10
C ARG A 268 -19.76 -14.01 34.45
N THR A 269 -20.44 -15.15 34.46
CA THR A 269 -20.60 -15.94 35.69
C THR A 269 -19.21 -16.38 36.10
N GLU A 270 -18.84 -16.22 37.37
CA GLU A 270 -17.61 -16.81 37.90
C GLU A 270 -17.65 -18.33 37.64
N ASP A 271 -16.60 -18.87 37.02
CA ASP A 271 -16.45 -20.30 36.83
C ASP A 271 -16.51 -20.96 38.21
N ARG A 272 -17.54 -21.77 38.45
CA ARG A 272 -17.67 -22.60 39.66
C ARG A 272 -16.72 -23.81 39.61
N GLY A 273 -15.50 -23.61 39.11
CA GLY A 273 -14.42 -24.58 39.16
C GLY A 273 -13.63 -24.35 40.44
N PHE A 274 -13.76 -25.25 41.40
CA PHE A 274 -12.74 -25.39 42.44
C PHE A 274 -11.51 -26.00 41.76
N CYS A 275 -10.48 -25.20 41.51
CA CYS A 275 -9.12 -25.72 41.40
C CYS A 275 -8.64 -26.11 42.79
#